data_AF-A0A2U0DZS0-F1
#
_entry.id   AF-A0A2U0DZS0-F1
#
_cell.length_a   1.000
_cell.length_b   1.000
_cell.length_c   1.000
_cell.angle_alpha   90.00
_cell.angle_beta   90.00
_cell.angle_gamma   90.00
#
_symmetry.space_group_name_H-M   'P 1'
#
loop_
_entity.id
_entity.type
_entity.pdbx_description
1 polymer ?
#
loop_
_entity_poly.entity_id
_entity_poly.type
_entity_poly.pdbx_seq_one_letter_code
_entity_poly.pdbx_strand_id
1 'polypeptide(L)'
;MPTKVRGFSSTSLWSRIRKTGTKIPSARENMKETLITSIKNTTMPFLTETDYEVQIRNWIRQIIIQRKEDVQHRAELAAQAEMESYLRQRYNVAAIFSVAGADRDALIIMYMVDIAIYHLHANAAADVIPELRIIRYNAAKDWLKAVAKGDISPDLPEKPDEGESGGETGSQVIEFGSNPKYSERY
;
A
#
# COMPACT_ATOMS: atom_id res chain seq x y z
N MET A 1 -47.26 30.08 38.62
CA MET A 1 -46.10 29.96 39.53
C MET A 1 -44.98 29.24 38.78
N PRO A 2 -43.77 29.80 38.62
CA PRO A 2 -42.67 29.08 37.94
C PRO A 2 -41.74 28.39 38.96
N THR A 3 -41.52 27.09 38.78
CA THR A 3 -40.56 26.27 39.54
C THR A 3 -39.13 26.49 39.04
N LYS A 4 -38.26 26.91 39.97
CA LYS A 4 -36.85 27.27 39.78
C LYS A 4 -36.01 26.01 39.50
N VAL A 5 -35.45 25.88 38.30
CA VAL A 5 -34.47 24.81 37.96
C VAL A 5 -33.15 25.12 38.66
N ARG A 6 -32.68 24.21 39.53
CA ARG A 6 -31.43 24.39 40.30
C ARG A 6 -30.22 24.25 39.36
N GLY A 7 -29.38 25.27 39.33
CA GLY A 7 -28.11 25.24 38.60
C GLY A 7 -27.17 24.16 39.15
N PHE A 8 -26.69 23.30 38.27
CA PHE A 8 -25.61 22.37 38.57
C PHE A 8 -24.30 23.15 38.68
N SER A 9 -23.82 23.33 39.90
CA SER A 9 -22.53 23.95 40.17
C SER A 9 -21.38 23.03 39.73
N SER A 10 -20.58 23.51 38.77
CA SER A 10 -19.38 22.87 38.19
C SER A 10 -18.34 22.41 39.24
N THR A 11 -18.44 22.89 40.49
CA THR A 11 -17.55 22.54 41.59
C THR A 11 -17.75 21.16 42.22
N SER A 12 -18.81 20.42 41.88
CA SER A 12 -19.08 19.10 42.50
C SER A 12 -18.37 17.90 41.84
N LEU A 13 -17.91 18.03 40.59
CA LEU A 13 -17.19 16.94 39.92
C LEU A 13 -15.70 16.86 40.32
N TRP A 14 -15.07 18.01 40.59
CA TRP A 14 -13.63 18.09 40.88
C TRP A 14 -13.23 17.66 42.30
N SER A 15 -14.19 17.51 43.21
CA SER A 15 -13.94 17.05 44.58
C SER A 15 -13.90 15.52 44.71
N ARG A 16 -14.50 14.78 43.77
CA ARG A 16 -14.52 13.30 43.77
C ARG A 16 -13.27 12.67 43.14
N ILE A 17 -12.57 13.40 42.27
CA ILE A 17 -11.38 12.90 41.55
C ILE A 17 -10.12 12.86 42.44
N ARG A 18 -10.04 13.70 43.48
CA ARG A 18 -8.86 13.79 44.36
C ARG A 18 -8.67 12.61 45.34
N LYS A 19 -9.59 11.64 45.42
CA LYS A 19 -9.49 10.49 46.33
C LYS A 19 -8.88 9.23 45.71
N THR A 20 -8.66 9.21 44.41
CA THR A 20 -7.97 8.12 43.72
C THR A 20 -6.70 8.71 43.14
N GLY A 21 -5.53 8.20 43.53
CA GLY A 21 -4.20 8.67 43.11
C GLY A 21 -3.89 8.45 41.62
N THR A 22 -4.87 8.64 40.75
CA THR A 22 -4.76 8.49 39.30
C THR A 22 -4.07 9.74 38.77
N LYS A 23 -2.78 9.61 38.42
CA LYS A 23 -2.04 10.65 37.70
C LYS A 23 -2.79 10.95 36.39
N ILE A 24 -3.24 12.19 36.23
CA ILE A 24 -3.81 12.67 34.96
C ILE A 24 -2.62 12.98 34.06
N PRO A 25 -2.44 12.28 32.91
CA PRO A 25 -1.32 12.54 32.02
C PRO A 25 -1.37 13.96 31.45
N SER A 26 -0.21 14.59 31.36
CA SER A 26 -0.06 15.99 30.89
C SER A 26 -0.47 16.12 29.42
N ALA A 27 -1.01 17.28 29.02
CA ALA A 27 -1.34 17.56 27.62
C ALA A 27 -0.14 17.34 26.66
N ARG A 28 1.09 17.52 27.15
CA ARG A 28 2.33 17.22 26.39
C ARG A 28 2.61 15.72 26.28
N GLU A 29 2.20 14.92 27.26
CA GLU A 29 2.32 13.45 27.22
C GLU A 29 1.27 12.86 26.29
N ASN A 30 0.02 13.33 26.38
CA ASN A 30 -1.05 12.94 25.46
C ASN A 30 -0.70 13.28 24.00
N MET A 31 -0.10 14.45 23.74
CA MET A 31 0.35 14.83 22.39
C MET A 31 1.55 13.99 21.90
N LYS A 32 2.46 13.58 22.79
CA LYS A 32 3.53 12.63 22.44
C LYS A 32 2.95 11.26 22.11
N GLU A 33 2.00 10.77 22.89
CA GLU A 33 1.35 9.47 22.66
C GLU A 33 0.53 9.46 21.36
N THR A 34 -0.19 10.54 21.05
CA THR A 34 -0.92 10.65 19.77
C THR A 34 0.03 10.79 18.58
N LEU A 35 1.13 11.54 18.71
CA LEU A 35 2.15 11.63 17.65
C LEU A 35 2.88 10.30 17.46
N ILE A 36 3.25 9.59 18.53
CA ILE A 36 3.88 8.26 18.44
C ILE A 36 2.91 7.25 17.83
N THR A 37 1.63 7.31 18.19
CA THR A 37 0.59 6.44 17.60
C THR A 37 0.37 6.79 16.12
N SER A 38 0.32 8.08 15.76
CA SER A 38 0.19 8.55 14.38
C SER A 38 1.41 8.18 13.51
N ILE A 39 2.63 8.28 14.05
CA ILE A 39 3.88 7.88 13.37
C ILE A 39 3.95 6.36 13.20
N LYS A 40 3.58 5.58 14.22
CA LYS A 40 3.47 4.12 14.10
C LYS A 40 2.44 3.73 13.04
N ASN A 41 1.29 4.41 13.01
CA ASN A 41 0.23 4.17 12.03
C ASN A 41 0.60 4.56 10.60
N THR A 42 1.45 5.58 10.42
CA THR A 42 1.97 6.02 9.11
C THR A 42 3.04 5.07 8.56
N THR A 43 3.56 4.18 9.40
CA THR A 43 4.60 3.19 9.06
C THR A 43 4.07 1.76 9.23
N MET A 44 2.75 1.57 9.12
CA MET A 44 2.18 0.22 9.18
C MET A 44 2.39 -0.46 7.82
N PRO A 45 3.06 -1.61 7.78
CA PRO A 45 3.16 -2.37 6.55
C PRO A 45 1.77 -2.81 6.08
N PHE A 46 1.55 -2.81 4.77
CA PHE A 46 0.32 -3.33 4.16
C PHE A 46 0.11 -4.81 4.49
N LEU A 47 1.20 -5.56 4.61
CA LEU A 47 1.21 -6.96 5.03
C LEU A 47 1.23 -7.09 6.55
N THR A 48 0.48 -8.07 7.03
CA THR A 48 0.43 -8.47 8.43
C THR A 48 1.16 -9.78 8.64
N GLU A 49 1.55 -10.05 9.88
CA GLU A 49 2.24 -11.28 10.28
C GLU A 49 1.47 -12.56 9.88
N THR A 50 0.14 -12.51 9.91
CA THR A 50 -0.75 -13.63 9.55
C THR A 50 -0.78 -13.92 8.06
N ASP A 51 -0.54 -12.92 7.20
CA ASP A 51 -0.58 -13.10 5.74
C ASP A 51 0.54 -14.04 5.26
N TYR A 52 1.66 -14.07 5.99
CA TYR A 52 2.77 -14.98 5.71
C TYR A 52 2.46 -16.44 6.03
N GLU A 53 1.57 -16.72 6.99
CA GLU A 53 1.32 -18.08 7.47
C GLU A 53 0.76 -19.00 6.38
N VAL A 54 0.12 -18.43 5.36
CA VAL A 54 -0.41 -19.15 4.20
C VAL A 54 0.71 -19.69 3.30
N GLN A 55 1.84 -18.98 3.20
CA GLN A 55 2.92 -19.28 2.24
C GLN A 55 4.22 -19.79 2.88
N ILE A 56 4.43 -19.51 4.16
CA ILE A 56 5.60 -19.91 4.91
C ILE A 56 5.26 -20.17 6.37
N ARG A 57 5.78 -21.27 6.92
CA ARG A 57 5.62 -21.58 8.35
C ARG A 57 6.40 -20.55 9.18
N ASN A 58 5.80 -20.09 10.29
CA ASN A 58 6.38 -19.05 11.15
C ASN A 58 7.84 -19.37 11.59
N TRP A 59 8.14 -20.61 11.93
CA TRP A 59 9.50 -21.00 12.32
C TRP A 59 10.54 -20.82 11.21
N ILE A 60 10.19 -21.08 9.94
CA ILE A 60 11.08 -20.87 8.79
C ILE A 60 11.29 -19.37 8.57
N ARG A 61 10.22 -18.59 8.67
CA ARG A 61 10.28 -17.13 8.57
C ARG A 61 11.25 -16.55 9.59
N GLN A 62 11.19 -16.99 10.85
CA GLN A 62 12.11 -16.51 11.89
C GLN A 62 13.59 -16.86 11.59
N ILE A 63 13.85 -18.00 10.96
CA ILE A 63 15.20 -18.38 10.53
C ILE A 63 15.71 -17.44 9.44
N ILE A 64 14.89 -17.13 8.43
CA ILE A 64 15.29 -16.27 7.31
C ILE A 64 15.54 -14.83 7.78
N ILE A 65 14.69 -14.30 8.67
CA ILE A 65 14.75 -12.91 9.13
C ILE A 65 15.86 -12.71 10.18
N GLN A 66 16.30 -13.78 10.86
CA GLN A 66 17.31 -13.71 11.93
C GLN A 66 17.00 -12.66 13.01
N ARG A 67 15.71 -12.40 13.27
CA ARG A 67 15.20 -11.39 14.23
C ARG A 67 15.52 -9.92 13.90
N LYS A 68 15.85 -9.57 12.65
CA LYS A 68 15.99 -8.17 12.22
C LYS A 68 14.69 -7.68 11.58
N GLU A 69 13.82 -7.08 12.38
CA GLU A 69 12.54 -6.49 11.93
C GLU A 69 12.75 -5.48 10.79
N ASP A 70 13.84 -4.71 10.85
CA ASP A 70 14.22 -3.75 9.81
C ASP A 70 14.41 -4.37 8.42
N VAL A 71 14.88 -5.62 8.36
CA VAL A 71 15.12 -6.32 7.09
C VAL A 71 13.80 -6.76 6.46
N GLN A 72 12.87 -7.26 7.27
CA GLN A 72 11.53 -7.59 6.81
C GLN A 72 10.81 -6.37 6.28
N HIS A 73 10.82 -5.27 7.04
CA HIS A 73 10.16 -4.04 6.62
C HIS A 73 10.73 -3.49 5.31
N ARG A 74 12.05 -3.53 5.12
CA ARG A 74 12.67 -3.12 3.85
C ARG A 74 12.29 -4.02 2.68
N ALA A 75 12.17 -5.34 2.90
CA ALA A 75 11.74 -6.27 1.88
C ALA A 75 10.28 -6.03 1.48
N GLU A 76 9.40 -5.73 2.45
CA GLU A 76 7.99 -5.37 2.21
C GLU A 76 7.87 -4.06 1.43
N LEU A 77 8.63 -3.03 1.80
CA LEU A 77 8.67 -1.76 1.06
C LEU A 77 9.15 -1.94 -0.38
N ALA A 78 10.19 -2.76 -0.58
CA ALA A 78 10.70 -3.08 -1.91
C ALA A 78 9.65 -3.85 -2.74
N ALA A 79 8.98 -4.84 -2.14
CA ALA A 79 7.91 -5.60 -2.78
C ALA A 79 6.73 -4.70 -3.17
N GLN A 80 6.30 -3.81 -2.28
CA GLN A 80 5.24 -2.85 -2.56
C GLN A 80 5.61 -1.93 -3.72
N ALA A 81 6.80 -1.33 -3.68
CA ALA A 81 7.28 -0.43 -4.74
C ALA A 81 7.37 -1.14 -6.10
N GLU A 82 7.80 -2.40 -6.12
CA GLU A 82 7.83 -3.23 -7.32
C GLU A 82 6.41 -3.44 -7.88
N MET A 83 5.45 -3.85 -7.06
CA MET A 83 4.05 -4.03 -7.47
C MET A 83 3.42 -2.73 -7.95
N GLU A 84 3.61 -1.64 -7.21
CA GLU A 84 3.12 -0.31 -7.59
C GLU A 84 3.64 0.12 -8.96
N SER A 85 4.89 -0.19 -9.30
CA SER A 85 5.47 0.18 -10.59
C SER A 85 4.71 -0.40 -11.79
N TYR A 86 4.18 -1.61 -11.67
CA TYR A 86 3.37 -2.25 -12.72
C TYR A 86 1.91 -1.77 -12.68
N LEU A 87 1.30 -1.69 -11.49
CA LEU A 87 -0.12 -1.39 -11.34
C LEU A 87 -0.48 0.08 -11.61
N ARG A 88 0.46 1.02 -11.39
CA ARG A 88 0.24 2.46 -11.54
C ARG A 88 -0.18 2.89 -12.95
N GLN A 89 0.03 2.05 -13.96
CA GLN A 89 -0.38 2.34 -15.34
C GLN A 89 -1.90 2.42 -15.50
N ARG A 90 -2.66 1.58 -14.78
CA ARG A 90 -4.12 1.44 -14.95
C ARG A 90 -4.91 1.67 -13.66
N TYR A 91 -4.30 1.39 -12.51
CA TYR A 91 -4.99 1.34 -11.24
C TYR A 91 -4.57 2.46 -10.28
N ASN A 92 -5.47 2.81 -9.38
CA ASN A 92 -5.19 3.72 -8.28
C ASN A 92 -4.44 2.97 -7.16
N VAL A 93 -3.11 2.95 -7.26
CA VAL A 93 -2.23 2.31 -6.28
C VAL A 93 -2.41 2.85 -4.86
N ALA A 94 -2.71 4.14 -4.69
CA ALA A 94 -2.95 4.72 -3.37
C ALA A 94 -4.23 4.14 -2.74
N ALA A 95 -5.28 3.92 -3.53
CA ALA A 95 -6.49 3.27 -3.05
C ALA A 95 -6.23 1.81 -2.69
N ILE A 96 -5.47 1.05 -3.51
CA ILE A 96 -5.15 -0.36 -3.25
C ILE A 96 -4.43 -0.53 -1.91
N PHE A 97 -3.36 0.23 -1.68
CA PHE A 97 -2.48 0.05 -0.51
C PHE A 97 -2.91 0.85 0.72
N SER A 98 -3.99 1.66 0.64
CA SER A 98 -4.55 2.36 1.81
C SER A 98 -5.57 1.52 2.60
N VAL A 99 -6.05 0.43 2.01
CA VAL A 99 -7.03 -0.47 2.63
C VAL A 99 -6.35 -1.39 3.64
N ALA A 100 -7.03 -1.68 4.75
CA ALA A 100 -6.52 -2.55 5.83
C ALA A 100 -7.52 -3.66 6.17
N GLY A 101 -7.03 -4.74 6.78
CA GLY A 101 -7.88 -5.83 7.27
C GLY A 101 -8.45 -6.71 6.14
N ALA A 102 -9.76 -6.98 6.18
CA ALA A 102 -10.43 -7.93 5.29
C ALA A 102 -10.76 -7.35 3.91
N ASP A 103 -10.72 -6.03 3.75
CA ASP A 103 -11.04 -5.35 2.50
C ASP A 103 -9.86 -5.35 1.52
N ARG A 104 -8.68 -5.83 1.96
CA ARG A 104 -7.48 -5.96 1.12
C ARG A 104 -7.68 -7.07 0.10
N ASP A 105 -7.28 -6.82 -1.15
CA ASP A 105 -7.37 -7.82 -2.20
C ASP A 105 -6.45 -9.02 -1.92
N ALA A 106 -7.03 -10.22 -1.97
CA ALA A 106 -6.34 -11.45 -1.61
C ALA A 106 -5.24 -11.85 -2.62
N LEU A 107 -5.41 -11.52 -3.90
CA LEU A 107 -4.37 -11.78 -4.92
C LEU A 107 -3.18 -10.83 -4.73
N ILE A 108 -3.45 -9.56 -4.44
CA ILE A 108 -2.41 -8.58 -4.10
C ILE A 108 -1.62 -9.05 -2.88
N ILE A 109 -2.30 -9.47 -1.79
CA ILE A 109 -1.62 -10.00 -0.60
C ILE A 109 -0.74 -11.20 -0.97
N MET A 110 -1.29 -12.18 -1.70
CA MET A 110 -0.56 -13.39 -2.06
C MET A 110 0.72 -13.08 -2.85
N TYR A 111 0.62 -12.27 -3.90
CA TYR A 111 1.78 -11.94 -4.73
C TYR A 111 2.78 -11.04 -4.02
N MET A 112 2.31 -10.10 -3.19
CA MET A 112 3.20 -9.26 -2.40
C MET A 112 4.02 -10.09 -1.40
N VAL A 113 3.40 -11.07 -0.74
CA VAL A 113 4.09 -12.02 0.16
C VAL A 113 5.14 -12.83 -0.60
N ASP A 114 4.83 -13.31 -1.80
CA ASP A 114 5.78 -14.07 -2.61
C ASP A 114 7.01 -13.24 -3.00
N ILE A 115 6.80 -11.98 -3.40
CA ILE A 115 7.87 -11.04 -3.74
C ILE A 115 8.69 -10.68 -2.49
N ALA A 116 8.04 -10.41 -1.35
CA ALA A 116 8.72 -10.10 -0.09
C ALA A 116 9.59 -11.28 0.40
N ILE A 117 9.08 -12.51 0.34
CA ILE A 117 9.83 -13.71 0.71
C ILE A 117 11.04 -13.92 -0.21
N TYR A 118 10.89 -13.66 -1.50
CA TYR A 118 12.01 -13.72 -2.44
C TYR A 118 13.11 -12.70 -2.06
N HIS A 119 12.75 -11.45 -1.80
CA HIS A 119 13.71 -10.42 -1.37
C HIS A 119 14.40 -10.77 -0.04
N LEU A 120 13.68 -11.39 0.89
CA LEU A 120 14.25 -11.89 2.14
C LEU A 120 15.30 -13.00 1.91
N HIS A 121 15.01 -13.96 1.03
CA HIS A 121 15.96 -15.01 0.67
C HIS A 121 17.19 -14.46 -0.06
N ALA A 122 16.99 -13.50 -0.98
CA ALA A 122 18.07 -12.86 -1.72
C ALA A 122 19.05 -12.09 -0.80
N ASN A 123 18.56 -11.56 0.32
CA ASN A 123 19.41 -10.90 1.32
C ASN A 123 20.20 -11.89 2.19
N ALA A 124 19.60 -13.03 2.57
CA ALA A 124 20.23 -13.97 3.51
C ALA A 124 21.45 -14.69 2.91
N ALA A 125 21.30 -15.28 1.72
CA ALA A 125 22.39 -15.93 0.98
C ALA A 125 21.94 -16.16 -0.47
N ALA A 126 22.49 -15.39 -1.42
CA ALA A 126 22.12 -15.46 -2.83
C ALA A 126 22.29 -16.86 -3.46
N ASP A 127 23.21 -17.68 -2.93
CA ASP A 127 23.51 -19.02 -3.45
C ASP A 127 22.48 -20.09 -3.04
N VAL A 128 21.60 -19.81 -2.07
CA VAL A 128 20.65 -20.80 -1.53
C VAL A 128 19.23 -20.23 -1.48
N ILE A 129 18.71 -19.86 -2.64
CA ILE A 129 17.29 -19.54 -2.81
C ILE A 129 16.55 -20.81 -3.22
N PRO A 130 15.53 -21.27 -2.48
CA PRO A 130 14.74 -22.43 -2.88
C PRO A 130 14.08 -22.20 -4.24
N GLU A 131 14.15 -23.17 -5.14
CA GLU A 131 13.59 -23.07 -6.50
C GLU A 131 12.10 -22.69 -6.50
N LEU A 132 11.33 -23.22 -5.54
CA LEU A 132 9.93 -22.86 -5.35
C LEU A 132 9.72 -21.35 -5.18
N ARG A 133 10.64 -20.64 -4.50
CA ARG A 133 10.54 -19.19 -4.30
C ARG A 133 10.81 -18.42 -5.59
N ILE A 134 11.73 -18.92 -6.41
CA ILE A 134 12.01 -18.36 -7.74
C ILE A 134 10.79 -18.54 -8.65
N ILE A 135 10.20 -19.75 -8.69
CA ILE A 135 9.01 -20.04 -9.49
C ILE A 135 7.84 -19.13 -9.10
N ARG A 136 7.58 -18.97 -7.80
CA ARG A 136 6.48 -18.12 -7.31
C ARG A 136 6.72 -16.65 -7.57
N TYR A 137 7.95 -16.17 -7.38
CA TYR A 137 8.33 -14.79 -7.73
C TYR A 137 8.13 -14.50 -9.22
N ASN A 138 8.56 -15.42 -10.09
CA ASN A 138 8.37 -15.26 -11.53
C ASN A 138 6.88 -15.28 -11.91
N ALA A 139 6.09 -16.19 -11.33
CA ALA A 139 4.64 -16.20 -11.53
C ALA A 139 3.96 -14.89 -11.11
N ALA A 140 4.36 -14.32 -9.96
CA ALA A 140 3.88 -13.02 -9.52
C ALA A 140 4.24 -11.91 -10.51
N LYS A 141 5.47 -11.89 -11.02
CA LYS A 141 5.91 -10.91 -12.01
C LYS A 141 5.22 -11.04 -13.35
N ASP A 142 5.00 -12.26 -13.81
CA ASP A 142 4.33 -12.50 -15.07
C ASP A 142 2.85 -12.10 -14.98
N TRP A 143 2.21 -12.32 -13.83
CA TRP A 143 0.88 -11.77 -13.56
C TRP A 143 0.88 -10.24 -13.57
N LEU A 144 1.81 -9.59 -12.85
CA LEU A 144 1.91 -8.11 -12.83
C LEU A 144 2.14 -7.53 -14.23
N LYS A 145 2.98 -8.16 -15.05
CA LYS A 145 3.19 -7.77 -16.45
C LYS A 145 1.93 -7.95 -17.30
N ALA A 146 1.21 -9.06 -17.15
CA ALA A 146 -0.03 -9.31 -17.87
C ALA A 146 -1.12 -8.29 -17.48
N VAL A 147 -1.17 -7.90 -16.20
CA VAL A 147 -2.07 -6.85 -15.71
C VAL A 147 -1.70 -5.48 -16.26
N ALA A 148 -0.40 -5.13 -16.25
CA ALA A 148 0.09 -3.87 -16.82
C ALA A 148 -0.18 -3.78 -18.33
N LYS A 149 -0.01 -4.89 -19.05
CA LYS A 149 -0.33 -4.99 -20.50
C LYS A 149 -1.84 -4.92 -20.78
N GLY A 150 -2.67 -5.24 -19.79
CA GLY A 150 -4.13 -5.31 -19.94
C GLY A 150 -4.65 -6.66 -20.46
N ASP A 151 -3.81 -7.69 -20.52
CA ASP A 151 -4.23 -9.06 -20.86
C ASP A 151 -5.08 -9.67 -19.72
N ILE A 152 -4.83 -9.25 -18.48
CA ILE A 152 -5.59 -9.63 -17.29
C ILE A 152 -6.11 -8.34 -16.63
N SER A 153 -7.38 -8.34 -16.21
CA SER A 153 -7.99 -7.20 -15.51
C SER A 153 -8.54 -7.65 -14.16
N PRO A 154 -7.77 -7.55 -13.07
CA PRO A 154 -8.29 -7.79 -11.73
C PRO A 154 -9.29 -6.71 -11.31
N ASP A 155 -10.17 -7.05 -10.36
CA ASP A 155 -11.15 -6.16 -9.75
C ASP A 155 -10.47 -5.24 -8.73
N LEU A 156 -9.66 -4.30 -9.24
CA LEU A 156 -8.92 -3.32 -8.46
C LEU A 156 -9.44 -1.92 -8.78
N PRO A 157 -9.36 -0.96 -7.84
CA PRO A 157 -9.81 0.40 -8.07
C PRO A 157 -9.03 1.03 -9.22
N GLU A 158 -9.73 1.33 -10.31
CA GLU A 158 -9.15 1.97 -11.48
C GLU A 158 -8.73 3.41 -11.17
N LYS A 159 -7.75 3.90 -11.92
CA LYS A 159 -7.37 5.31 -11.83
C LYS A 159 -8.57 6.14 -12.29
N PRO A 160 -8.95 7.24 -11.60
CA PRO A 160 -9.98 8.13 -12.11
C PRO A 160 -9.57 8.62 -13.50
N ASP A 161 -10.53 8.64 -14.44
CA ASP A 161 -10.32 9.26 -15.73
C ASP A 161 -9.93 10.73 -15.50
N GLU A 162 -8.65 11.03 -15.73
CA GLU A 162 -8.21 12.40 -15.94
C GLU A 162 -8.87 12.82 -17.24
N GLY A 163 -10.05 13.46 -17.11
CA GLY A 163 -10.98 13.68 -18.21
C GLY A 163 -10.30 14.14 -19.49
N GLU A 164 -10.79 13.60 -20.61
CA GLU A 164 -10.54 14.06 -21.97
C GLU A 164 -10.43 15.59 -22.03
N SER A 165 -9.20 16.10 -22.10
CA SER A 165 -8.93 17.21 -23.00
C SER A 165 -8.76 16.58 -24.36
N GLY A 166 -9.77 16.76 -25.21
CA GLY A 166 -9.90 16.15 -26.52
C GLY A 166 -8.58 16.01 -27.28
N GLY A 167 -8.30 14.77 -27.65
CA GLY A 167 -7.22 14.39 -28.53
C GLY A 167 -7.57 13.00 -29.00
N GLU A 168 -8.35 12.94 -30.07
CA GLU A 168 -8.54 11.76 -30.90
C GLU A 168 -7.28 10.89 -30.82
N THR A 169 -7.45 9.61 -30.49
CA THR A 169 -6.38 8.64 -30.78
C THR A 169 -6.30 8.56 -32.29
N GLY A 170 -5.63 9.55 -32.87
CA GLY A 170 -5.16 9.52 -34.23
C GLY A 170 -4.30 8.28 -34.32
N SER A 171 -4.88 7.21 -34.85
CA SER A 171 -4.20 6.45 -35.88
C SER A 171 -3.49 7.49 -36.73
N GLN A 172 -2.19 7.70 -36.50
CA GLN A 172 -1.42 8.58 -37.34
C GLN A 172 -1.32 7.88 -38.69
N VAL A 173 -2.35 8.07 -39.51
CA VAL A 173 -2.25 7.88 -40.94
C VAL A 173 -1.21 8.91 -41.37
N ILE A 174 0.00 8.44 -41.60
CA ILE A 174 1.05 9.26 -42.21
C ILE A 174 0.59 9.44 -43.67
N GLU A 175 -0.22 10.46 -43.91
CA GLU A 175 -0.61 10.86 -45.26
C GLU A 175 0.61 11.52 -45.93
N PHE A 176 1.27 10.75 -46.80
CA PHE A 176 2.29 11.27 -47.70
C PHE A 176 1.62 12.04 -48.84
N GLY A 177 1.45 13.34 -48.66
CA GLY A 177 1.08 14.26 -49.75
C GLY A 177 2.33 14.69 -50.54
N SER A 178 2.38 14.37 -51.84
CA SER A 178 3.39 14.91 -52.75
C SER A 178 3.04 16.35 -53.15
N ASN A 179 3.97 17.29 -52.96
CA ASN A 179 3.80 18.69 -53.37
C ASN A 179 3.56 18.78 -54.89
N PRO A 180 2.43 19.33 -55.38
CA PRO A 180 2.20 19.47 -56.81
C PRO A 180 3.24 20.43 -57.41
N LYS A 181 3.81 20.02 -58.55
CA LYS A 181 4.88 20.75 -59.24
C LYS A 181 4.37 22.11 -59.69
N TYR A 182 5.12 23.17 -59.35
CA TYR A 182 4.84 24.54 -59.78
C TYR A 182 4.74 24.61 -61.31
N SER A 183 3.55 24.92 -61.83
CA SER A 183 3.35 25.16 -63.26
C SER A 183 3.53 26.64 -63.55
N GLU A 184 4.70 27.02 -64.05
CA GLU A 184 4.92 28.34 -64.64
C GLU A 184 3.97 28.49 -65.85
N ARG A 185 2.93 29.33 -65.69
CA ARG A 185 2.14 29.82 -66.81
C ARG A 185 2.73 31.18 -67.19
N TYR A 186 3.20 31.24 -68.44
CA TYR A 186 3.75 32.36 -69.22
C TYR A 186 3.49 33.78 -68.71
#